data_AF-E6UL56-F1
#
_entry.id   AF-E6UL56-F1
#
_cell.length_a   1.000
_cell.length_b   1.000
_cell.length_c   1.000
_cell.angle_alpha   90.00
_cell.angle_beta   90.00
_cell.angle_gamma   90.00
#
_symmetry.space_group_name_H-M   'P 1'
#
loop_
_entity.id
_entity.type
_entity.pdbx_description
1 polymer ?
#
loop_
_entity_poly.entity_id
_entity_poly.type
_entity_poly.pdbx_seq_one_letter_code
_entity_poly.pdbx_strand_id
1 'polypeptide(L)' 'MILEIEYYKADTQLVGKARHFSEVKEQLEKAEHLHDRVNDNFIELLCRMFGWTENKIFCRPDLIYDRDIMKLSSTDNRS' A
#
# COMPACT_ATOMS: atom_id res chain seq x y z
N MET A 1 5.53 8.45 -5.20
CA MET A 1 5.13 8.18 -3.81
C MET A 1 5.61 6.78 -3.43
N ILE A 2 6.16 6.63 -2.24
CA ILE A 2 6.54 5.37 -1.61
C ILE A 2 5.44 5.02 -0.60
N LEU A 3 4.80 3.88 -0.81
CA LEU A 3 3.79 3.33 0.06
C LEU A 3 4.36 2.06 0.70
N GLU A 4 4.42 2.03 2.03
CA GLU A 4 4.72 0.81 2.77
C GLU A 4 3.42 0.12 3.12
N ILE A 5 3.35 -1.18 2.85
CA ILE A 5 2.25 -2.05 3.26
C ILE A 5 2.79 -2.94 4.37
N GLU A 6 2.30 -2.74 5.59
CA GLU A 6 2.66 -3.55 6.75
C GLU A 6 1.76 -4.79 6.80
N TYR A 7 2.39 -5.95 6.97
CA TYR A 7 1.74 -7.25 7.15
C TYR A 7 2.34 -7.96 8.36
N TYR A 8 1.56 -8.80 9.04
CA TYR A 8 2.10 -9.75 10.01
C TYR A 8 3.27 -10.62 9.48
N LYS A 9 3.28 -10.92 8.17
CA LYS A 9 4.30 -11.79 7.55
C LYS A 9 5.59 -11.05 7.16
N ALA A 10 5.46 -9.95 6.42
CA ALA A 10 6.59 -9.15 5.96
C ALA A 10 6.07 -7.85 5.34
N ASP A 11 6.74 -6.74 5.64
CA ASP A 11 6.43 -5.46 5.04
C ASP A 11 6.85 -5.42 3.57
N THR A 12 6.09 -4.70 2.75
CA THR A 12 6.37 -4.50 1.33
C THR A 12 6.31 -3.02 0.98
N GLN A 13 7.33 -2.52 0.29
CA GLN A 13 7.29 -1.15 -0.24
C GLN A 13 6.92 -1.13 -1.70
N LEU A 14 6.04 -0.21 -2.07
CA LEU A 14 5.58 0.04 -3.42
C LEU A 14 5.92 1.47 -3.84
N VAL A 15 6.33 1.63 -5.08
CA VAL A 15 6.48 2.93 -5.73
C VAL A 15 5.37 3.15 -6.75
N GLY A 16 4.75 4.32 -6.72
CA GLY A 16 3.64 4.68 -7.60
C GLY A 16 3.57 6.16 -7.91
N LYS A 17 2.73 6.50 -8.89
CA LYS A 17 2.53 7.88 -9.38
C LYS A 17 1.43 8.64 -8.63
N ALA A 18 0.76 8.00 -7.67
CA ALA A 18 -0.28 8.63 -6.84
C ALA A 18 0.27 9.88 -6.14
N ARG A 19 -0.56 10.92 -6.05
CA ARG A 19 -0.15 12.24 -5.56
C ARG A 19 -0.79 12.63 -4.24
N HIS A 20 -1.94 12.05 -3.91
CA HIS A 20 -2.73 12.47 -2.76
C HIS A 20 -3.09 11.29 -1.86
N PHE A 21 -3.17 11.56 -0.55
CA PHE A 21 -3.60 10.58 0.44
C PHE A 21 -4.96 9.95 0.11
N SER A 22 -5.93 10.77 -0.32
CA SER A 22 -7.27 10.29 -0.67
C SER A 22 -7.26 9.36 -1.88
N GLU A 23 -6.44 9.64 -2.88
CA GLU A 23 -6.27 8.79 -4.06
C GLU A 23 -5.74 7.42 -3.64
N VAL A 24 -4.69 7.38 -2.81
CA VAL A 24 -4.15 6.11 -2.30
C VAL A 24 -5.19 5.36 -1.48
N LYS A 25 -5.93 6.06 -0.62
CA LYS A 25 -7.01 5.46 0.18
C LYS A 25 -8.06 4.78 -0.70
N GLU A 26 -8.55 5.45 -1.73
CA GLU A 26 -9.54 4.89 -2.67
C GLU A 26 -9.01 3.66 -3.41
N GLN A 27 -7.73 3.68 -3.82
CA GLN A 27 -7.08 2.54 -4.48
C GLN A 27 -6.97 1.33 -3.55
N LEU A 28 -6.57 1.56 -2.29
CA LEU A 28 -6.46 0.53 -1.26
C LEU A 28 -7.83 -0.07 -0.96
N GLU A 29 -8.85 0.74 -0.70
CA GLU A 29 -10.23 0.27 -0.44
C GLU A 29 -10.76 -0.59 -1.60
N LYS A 30 -10.48 -0.17 -2.85
CA LYS A 30 -10.88 -0.92 -4.02
C LYS A 30 -10.11 -2.24 -4.18
N ALA A 31 -8.81 -2.25 -3.90
CA ALA A 31 -8.02 -3.48 -3.89
C ALA A 31 -8.47 -4.44 -2.78
N GLU A 32 -8.75 -3.93 -1.57
CA GLU A 32 -9.28 -4.72 -0.45
C GLU A 32 -10.63 -5.37 -0.79
N HIS A 33 -11.49 -4.65 -1.49
CA HIS A 33 -12.79 -5.19 -1.90
C HIS A 33 -12.68 -6.31 -2.94
N LEU A 34 -11.67 -6.26 -3.80
CA LEU A 34 -11.56 -7.12 -4.98
C LEU A 34 -10.54 -8.25 -4.86
N HIS A 35 -9.62 -8.18 -3.90
CA HIS A 35 -8.57 -9.19 -3.77
C HIS A 35 -9.14 -10.58 -3.43
N ASP A 36 -8.46 -11.59 -3.96
CA ASP A 36 -8.70 -12.97 -3.58
C ASP A 36 -8.11 -13.21 -2.19
N ARG A 37 -9.00 -13.33 -1.20
CA ARG A 37 -8.64 -13.58 0.20
C ARG A 37 -8.03 -14.95 0.44
N VAL A 38 -8.32 -15.95 -0.41
CA VAL A 38 -7.79 -17.30 -0.25
C VAL A 38 -6.31 -17.33 -0.62
N ASN A 39 -5.95 -16.63 -1.70
CA ASN A 39 -4.58 -16.57 -2.21
C ASN A 39 -3.80 -15.31 -1.76
N ASP A 40 -4.46 -14.37 -1.09
CA ASP A 40 -3.95 -13.06 -0.66
C ASP A 40 -3.16 -12.32 -1.76
N ASN A 41 -3.78 -12.17 -2.93
CA ASN A 41 -3.16 -11.52 -4.09
C ASN A 41 -3.23 -9.98 -4.05
N PHE A 42 -3.36 -9.38 -2.86
CA PHE A 42 -3.61 -7.95 -2.71
C PHE A 42 -2.55 -7.06 -3.39
N ILE A 43 -1.27 -7.31 -3.14
CA ILE A 43 -0.16 -6.52 -3.73
C ILE A 43 -0.17 -6.64 -5.25
N GLU A 44 -0.32 -7.86 -5.77
CA GLU A 44 -0.37 -8.13 -7.21
C GLU A 44 -1.54 -7.37 -7.86
N LEU A 45 -2.70 -7.35 -7.20
CA LEU A 45 -3.88 -6.64 -7.68
C LEU A 45 -3.67 -5.12 -7.65
N LEU A 46 -3.16 -4.57 -6.54
CA LEU A 46 -2.86 -3.15 -6.38
C LEU A 46 -1.87 -2.67 -7.46
N CYS A 47 -0.82 -3.46 -7.73
CA CYS A 47 0.14 -3.19 -8.80
C CYS A 47 -0.51 -3.19 -10.18
N ARG A 48 -1.32 -4.21 -10.50
CA ARG A 48 -1.98 -4.33 -11.81
C ARG A 48 -3.01 -3.24 -12.07
N MET A 49 -3.81 -2.90 -11.07
CA MET A 49 -4.93 -1.98 -11.24
C MET A 49 -4.50 -0.52 -11.30
N PHE A 50 -3.49 -0.14 -10.52
CA PHE A 50 -3.15 1.27 -10.32
C PHE A 50 -1.70 1.61 -10.67
N GLY A 51 -0.95 0.64 -11.22
CA GLY A 51 0.41 0.87 -11.70
C GLY A 51 1.44 1.07 -10.59
N TRP A 52 1.19 0.52 -9.41
CA TRP A 52 2.22 0.39 -8.38
C TRP A 52 3.26 -0.66 -8.81
N THR A 53 4.46 -0.55 -8.26
CA THR A 53 5.54 -1.50 -8.50
C THR A 53 6.28 -1.75 -7.20
N GLU A 54 6.61 -3.01 -6.90
CA GLU A 54 7.43 -3.36 -5.75
C GLU A 54 8.80 -2.67 -5.80
N ASN A 55 9.12 -1.98 -4.72
CA ASN A 55 10.38 -1.30 -4.55
C ASN A 55 11.39 -2.27 -3.93
N LYS A 56 12.50 -2.51 -4.64
CA LYS A 56 13.55 -3.44 -4.18
C LYS A 56 14.49 -2.84 -3.14
N ILE A 57 14.44 -1.53 -2.94
CA ILE A 57 15.32 -0.80 -2.03
C ILE A 57 14.45 -0.08 -1.01
N PHE A 58 14.41 -0.57 0.22
CA PHE A 58 13.65 0.06 1.28
C PHE A 58 14.17 1.48 1.55
N CYS A 59 13.26 2.45 1.52
CA CYS A 59 13.52 3.84 1.83
C CYS A 59 12.45 4.39 2.78
N ARG A 60 12.55 5.64 3.23
CA ARG A 60 11.50 6.25 4.05
C ARG A 60 10.17 6.27 3.25
N PRO A 61 9.08 5.67 3.76
CA PRO A 61 7.80 5.74 3.07
C PRO A 61 7.19 7.13 3.19
N ASP A 62 6.38 7.52 2.20
CA ASP A 62 5.53 8.70 2.29
C ASP A 62 4.26 8.37 3.09
N LEU A 63 3.70 7.18 2.83
CA LEU A 63 2.50 6.65 3.49
C LEU A 63 2.75 5.22 3.96
N ILE A 64 2.09 4.84 5.06
CA ILE A 64 2.09 3.48 5.61
C ILE A 64 0.65 3.00 5.67
N TYR A 65 0.39 1.83 5.09
CA TYR A 65 -0.88 1.12 5.20
C TYR A 65 -0.70 -0.13 6.05
N ASP A 66 -1.26 -0.10 7.26
CA ASP A 66 -1.38 -1.26 8.13
C ASP A 66 -2.62 -2.05 7.69
N ARG A 67 -2.41 -3.21 7.03
CA ARG A 67 -3.51 -4.06 6.55
C ARG A 67 -4.22 -4.79 7.67
N ASP A 68 -3.54 -5.07 8.77
CA ASP A 68 -4.10 -5.83 9.89
C ASP A 68 -5.23 -5.04 10.57
N ILE A 69 -5.12 -3.71 10.63
CA ILE A 69 -6.18 -2.81 11.13
C ILE A 69 -6.85 -1.95 10.05
N MET A 70 -6.48 -2.16 8.78
CA MET A 70 -6.97 -1.39 7.62
C MET A 70 -6.82 0.13 7.77
N LYS A 71 -5.63 0.59 8.17
CA LYS A 71 -5.37 2.01 8.44
C LYS A 71 -4.24 2.57 7.58
N LEU A 72 -4.57 3.62 6.81
CA LEU A 72 -3.59 4.42 6.07
C LEU A 72 -3.15 5.62 6.91
N SER A 73 -1.85 5.90 6.95
CA SER A 73 -1.25 7.01 7.70
C SER A 73 -0.09 7.65 6.93
N SER A 74 0.20 8.92 7.21
CA SER A 74 1.35 9.64 6.64
C SER A 74 2.55 9.58 7.58
N THR A 75 3.76 9.44 7.03
CA THR A 75 4.98 9.38 7.86
C THR A 75 5.41 10.72 8.44
N ASP A 76 4.88 11.84 7.95
CA ASP A 76 5.16 13.18 8.48
C ASP A 76 4.58 13.44 9.88
N ASN A 77 3.75 12.54 10.43
CA ASN A 77 3.13 12.70 11.76
C ASN A 77 3.84 11.95 12.89
N ARG A 78 5.08 11.47 12.71
CA ARG A 78 5.93 11.04 13.83
C ARG A 78 6.71 12.25 14.38
N SER A 79 6.01 13.12 15.11
CA SER A 79 6.59 14.14 16.00
C SER A 79 6.58 13.65 17.44
#